data_AF-A0AAW0GCU0-F1
#
_entry.id   AF-A0AAW0GCU0-F1
#
_cell.length_a   1.000
_cell.length_b   1.000
_cell.length_c   1.000
_cell.angle_alpha   90.00
_cell.angle_beta   90.00
_cell.angle_gamma   90.00
#
_symmetry.space_group_name_H-M   'P 1'
#
loop_
_entity.id
_entity.type
_entity.pdbx_description
1 polymer ?
#
loop_
_entity_poly.entity_id
_entity_poly.type
_entity_poly.pdbx_seq_one_letter_code
_entity_poly.pdbx_strand_id
1 'polypeptide(L)'
;MAHLASPQLLQRLRGLYPTQAGNVSHPWYIVTAVAFSASNKPDAAAAVFKYALEDLETSNTTENLHATKLTVAKKTREAILQSGLLSGYARAINSLVALHGVTPPELQEKSIVRDTNKHLNEVANHGERLFQAMYGNNAANVQTLLDKVYPDMGWFSNTVGYGITYGGTDILTQSESSFVIATANICMDTPRQIAWHLANARNGGATLEETKAVRQIAMEVASTSGVQWTDEVPETCRILARLSVEHIFSNGVSAPLSKTFQVDMCLLVIIGEIHCSREPPSSLEEELVSVTDHIY
;
A
#
# COMPACT_ATOMS: atom_id res chain seq x y z
N MET A 1 -18.30 12.32 15.73
CA MET A 1 -17.10 11.51 16.07
C MET A 1 -15.79 12.11 15.55
N ALA A 2 -15.76 13.38 15.14
CA ALA A 2 -14.56 14.05 14.63
C ALA A 2 -13.38 14.14 15.64
N HIS A 3 -13.64 13.97 16.94
CA HIS A 3 -12.60 14.02 17.98
C HIS A 3 -11.49 12.96 17.81
N LEU A 4 -11.76 11.87 17.08
CA LEU A 4 -10.75 10.86 16.77
C LEU A 4 -9.63 11.41 15.87
N ALA A 5 -9.95 12.35 14.98
CA ALA A 5 -8.99 13.04 14.13
C ALA A 5 -8.53 14.34 14.82
N SER A 6 -8.00 14.23 16.04
CA SER A 6 -7.51 15.40 16.77
C SER A 6 -6.34 16.07 16.04
N PRO A 7 -6.16 17.40 16.15
CA PRO A 7 -5.01 18.09 15.54
C PRO A 7 -3.66 17.47 15.92
N GLN A 8 -3.52 17.03 17.18
CA GLN A 8 -2.31 16.37 17.68
C GLN A 8 -2.04 15.03 16.97
N LEU A 9 -3.08 14.22 16.78
CA LEU A 9 -2.94 12.98 16.01
C LEU A 9 -2.60 13.27 14.56
N LEU A 10 -3.32 14.19 13.91
CA LEU A 10 -3.09 14.52 12.50
C LEU A 10 -1.69 15.09 12.26
N GLN A 11 -1.19 15.94 13.15
CA GLN A 11 0.18 16.44 13.12
C GLN A 11 1.19 15.30 13.25
N ARG A 12 0.96 14.36 14.17
CA ARG A 12 1.80 13.17 14.34
C ARG A 12 1.82 12.32 13.07
N LEU A 13 0.66 11.98 12.52
CA LEU A 13 0.54 11.13 11.33
C LEU A 13 1.20 11.78 10.10
N ARG A 14 1.03 13.09 9.92
CA ARG A 14 1.75 13.86 8.89
C ARG A 14 3.28 13.75 9.06
N GLY A 15 3.77 13.81 10.30
CA GLY A 15 5.19 13.72 10.63
C GLY A 15 5.82 12.33 10.44
N LEU A 16 5.03 11.28 10.26
CA LEU A 16 5.54 9.94 9.95
C LEU A 16 6.03 9.79 8.51
N TYR A 17 5.51 10.62 7.60
CA TYR A 17 5.87 10.53 6.19
C TYR A 17 7.26 11.15 5.96
N PRO A 18 8.18 10.48 5.25
CA PRO A 18 9.54 10.98 5.07
C PRO A 18 9.54 12.32 4.31
N THR A 19 10.20 13.32 4.87
CA THR A 19 10.41 14.61 4.21
C THR A 19 11.38 14.41 3.05
N GLN A 20 10.90 14.42 1.80
CA GLN A 20 11.81 14.48 0.66
C GLN A 20 12.27 15.93 0.45
N ALA A 21 13.57 16.11 0.20
CA ALA A 21 14.12 17.39 -0.20
C ALA A 21 13.48 17.84 -1.53
N GLY A 22 12.59 18.83 -1.45
CA GLY A 22 12.10 19.58 -2.62
C GLY A 22 10.77 19.14 -3.24
N ASN A 23 9.96 18.28 -2.61
CA ASN A 23 8.65 17.92 -3.18
C ASN A 23 7.46 18.30 -2.29
N VAL A 24 6.49 18.99 -2.91
CA VAL A 24 5.29 19.56 -2.32
C VAL A 24 4.17 18.52 -2.42
N SER A 25 3.61 18.14 -1.27
CA SER A 25 2.43 17.26 -1.06
C SER A 25 2.71 15.76 -0.95
N HIS A 26 3.06 15.33 0.26
CA HIS A 26 3.08 13.92 0.68
C HIS A 26 1.63 13.39 0.85
N PRO A 27 1.28 12.17 0.39
CA PRO A 27 -0.07 11.62 0.40
C PRO A 27 -0.58 11.16 1.79
N TRP A 28 -0.01 11.67 2.89
CA TRP A 28 -0.40 11.28 4.25
C TRP A 28 -1.92 11.43 4.48
N TYR A 29 -2.51 12.50 3.94
CA TYR A 29 -3.93 12.81 4.10
C TYR A 29 -4.85 11.79 3.42
N ILE A 30 -4.48 11.23 2.25
CA ILE A 30 -5.29 10.19 1.62
C ILE A 30 -5.23 8.88 2.41
N VAL A 31 -4.06 8.52 2.93
CA VAL A 31 -3.87 7.33 3.78
C VAL A 31 -4.69 7.46 5.05
N THR A 32 -4.59 8.59 5.76
CA THR A 32 -5.35 8.84 6.98
C THR A 32 -6.86 8.87 6.73
N ALA A 33 -7.33 9.53 5.66
CA ALA A 33 -8.75 9.60 5.33
C ALA A 33 -9.31 8.21 4.96
N VAL A 34 -8.57 7.41 4.19
CA VAL A 34 -8.94 6.03 3.87
C VAL A 34 -8.99 5.17 5.11
N ALA A 35 -8.01 5.29 6.03
CA ALA A 35 -8.01 4.49 7.26
C ALA A 35 -9.23 4.78 8.15
N PHE A 36 -9.61 6.05 8.32
CA PHE A 36 -10.84 6.41 9.04
C PHE A 36 -12.09 5.94 8.28
N SER A 37 -12.13 6.09 6.96
CA SER A 37 -13.25 5.62 6.14
C SER A 37 -13.44 4.10 6.27
N ALA A 38 -12.37 3.33 6.06
CA ALA A 38 -12.36 1.88 6.18
C ALA A 38 -12.70 1.43 7.60
N SER A 39 -12.35 2.21 8.63
CA SER A 39 -12.72 1.96 10.03
C SER A 39 -14.13 2.49 10.42
N ASN A 40 -14.94 2.88 9.44
CA ASN A 40 -16.30 3.40 9.60
C ASN A 40 -16.40 4.65 10.48
N LYS A 41 -15.46 5.60 10.32
CA LYS A 41 -15.41 6.90 11.00
C LYS A 41 -15.53 8.06 9.99
N PRO A 42 -16.68 8.24 9.32
CA PRO A 42 -16.83 9.21 8.22
C PRO A 42 -16.54 10.67 8.62
N ASP A 43 -16.98 11.11 9.80
CA ASP A 43 -16.68 12.46 10.31
C ASP A 43 -15.18 12.71 10.47
N ALA A 44 -14.44 11.69 10.91
CA ALA A 44 -12.99 11.79 11.11
C ALA A 44 -12.26 11.85 9.78
N ALA A 45 -12.70 11.07 8.77
CA ALA A 45 -12.18 11.17 7.40
C ALA A 45 -12.39 12.58 6.81
N ALA A 46 -13.57 13.19 7.04
CA ALA A 46 -13.85 14.57 6.63
C ALA A 46 -12.99 15.61 7.39
N ALA A 47 -12.69 15.36 8.67
CA ALA A 47 -11.82 16.23 9.47
C ALA A 47 -10.36 16.23 8.98
N VAL A 48 -9.84 15.08 8.51
CA VAL A 48 -8.52 15.00 7.87
C VAL A 48 -8.42 15.94 6.66
N PHE A 49 -9.45 15.95 5.82
CA PHE A 49 -9.49 16.82 4.65
C PHE A 49 -9.45 18.30 5.04
N LYS A 50 -10.26 18.72 6.03
CA LYS A 50 -10.22 20.10 6.55
C LYS A 50 -8.84 20.49 7.06
N TYR A 51 -8.25 19.64 7.90
CA TYR A 51 -6.91 19.85 8.43
C TYR A 51 -5.87 19.99 7.31
N ALA A 52 -5.94 19.14 6.27
CA ALA A 52 -5.03 19.22 5.14
C ALA A 52 -5.17 20.53 4.35
N LEU A 53 -6.40 21.07 4.20
CA LEU A 53 -6.60 22.38 3.57
C LEU A 53 -6.05 23.54 4.42
N GLU A 54 -6.25 23.49 5.74
CA GLU A 54 -5.74 24.49 6.69
C GLU A 54 -4.20 24.47 6.76
N ASP A 55 -3.59 23.29 6.72
CA ASP A 55 -2.12 23.12 6.66
C ASP A 55 -1.53 23.76 5.40
N LEU A 56 -2.23 23.69 4.26
CA LEU A 56 -1.79 24.35 3.02
C LEU A 56 -1.87 25.88 3.10
N GLU A 57 -2.89 26.43 3.74
CA GLU A 57 -3.06 27.87 3.92
C GLU A 57 -1.96 28.47 4.81
N THR A 58 -1.53 27.72 5.83
CA THR A 58 -0.52 28.17 6.79
C THR A 58 0.92 27.99 6.28
N SER A 59 1.15 27.09 5.32
CA SER A 59 2.49 26.72 4.82
C SER A 59 3.11 27.73 3.82
N ASN A 60 2.61 28.96 3.70
CA ASN A 60 3.11 30.03 2.80
C ASN A 60 3.36 29.59 1.33
N THR A 61 2.68 28.52 0.88
CA THR A 61 2.77 28.05 -0.52
C THR A 61 1.85 28.92 -1.37
N THR A 62 2.32 30.11 -1.73
CA THR A 62 1.51 31.15 -2.40
C THR A 62 1.30 30.90 -3.89
N GLU A 63 2.20 30.17 -4.54
CA GLU A 63 2.02 29.82 -5.95
C GLU A 63 1.03 28.65 -6.08
N ASN A 64 -0.11 28.93 -6.69
CA ASN A 64 -1.14 27.97 -7.06
C ASN A 64 -1.85 27.22 -5.90
N LEU A 65 -2.01 27.87 -4.74
CA LEU A 65 -2.74 27.32 -3.58
C LEU A 65 -4.11 26.72 -3.96
N HIS A 66 -4.87 27.39 -4.82
CA HIS A 66 -6.18 26.90 -5.25
C HIS A 66 -6.10 25.56 -6.01
N ALA A 67 -5.18 25.40 -6.97
CA ALA A 67 -5.04 24.11 -7.67
C ALA A 67 -4.48 23.02 -6.75
N THR A 68 -3.64 23.36 -5.77
CA THR A 68 -3.17 22.40 -4.76
C THR A 68 -4.33 21.91 -3.89
N LYS A 69 -5.20 22.82 -3.42
CA LYS A 69 -6.43 22.46 -2.70
C LYS A 69 -7.35 21.60 -3.56
N LEU A 70 -7.51 21.93 -4.84
CA LEU A 70 -8.31 21.13 -5.78
C LEU A 70 -7.72 19.73 -5.96
N THR A 71 -6.40 19.60 -6.02
CA THR A 71 -5.69 18.32 -6.08
C THR A 71 -5.94 17.49 -4.82
N VAL A 72 -5.80 18.08 -3.63
CA VAL A 72 -6.10 17.41 -2.35
C VAL A 72 -7.56 16.93 -2.32
N ALA A 73 -8.50 17.76 -2.77
CA ALA A 73 -9.92 17.43 -2.82
C ALA A 73 -10.21 16.26 -3.78
N LYS A 74 -9.61 16.28 -4.98
CA LYS A 74 -9.74 15.19 -5.97
C LYS A 74 -9.15 13.88 -5.45
N LYS A 75 -7.90 13.92 -4.95
CA LYS A 75 -7.21 12.73 -4.44
C LYS A 75 -7.91 12.12 -3.22
N THR A 76 -8.39 12.95 -2.29
CA THR A 76 -9.12 12.44 -1.11
C THR A 76 -10.42 11.74 -1.51
N ARG A 77 -11.21 12.32 -2.43
CA ARG A 77 -12.44 11.69 -2.94
C ARG A 77 -12.14 10.38 -3.65
N GLU A 78 -11.17 10.38 -4.56
CA GLU A 78 -10.83 9.19 -5.34
C GLU A 78 -10.27 8.07 -4.44
N ALA A 79 -9.43 8.40 -3.47
CA ALA A 79 -8.89 7.43 -2.52
C ALA A 79 -10.00 6.76 -1.68
N ILE A 80 -10.95 7.53 -1.16
CA ILE A 80 -12.09 6.97 -0.42
C ILE A 80 -12.94 6.08 -1.34
N LEU A 81 -13.24 6.53 -2.57
CA LEU A 81 -14.01 5.75 -3.53
C LEU A 81 -13.32 4.42 -3.88
N GLN A 82 -12.03 4.46 -4.22
CA GLN A 82 -11.26 3.25 -4.55
C GLN A 82 -11.18 2.28 -3.37
N SER A 83 -11.02 2.78 -2.13
CA SER A 83 -10.98 1.94 -0.92
C SER A 83 -12.29 1.18 -0.65
N GLY A 84 -13.41 1.66 -1.20
CA GLY A 84 -14.74 1.07 -1.00
C GLY A 84 -14.88 -0.33 -1.59
N LEU A 85 -14.07 -0.69 -2.60
CA LEU A 85 -14.06 -2.04 -3.17
C LEU A 85 -13.66 -3.11 -2.13
N LEU A 86 -12.79 -2.76 -1.19
CA LEU A 86 -12.27 -3.67 -0.16
C LEU A 86 -12.95 -3.47 1.20
N SER A 87 -13.06 -2.21 1.63
CA SER A 87 -13.59 -1.88 2.96
C SER A 87 -15.12 -1.83 3.03
N GLY A 88 -15.79 -1.89 1.87
CA GLY A 88 -17.25 -1.92 1.75
C GLY A 88 -17.83 -0.61 1.22
N TYR A 89 -18.73 -0.74 0.25
CA TYR A 89 -19.35 0.38 -0.46
C TYR A 89 -20.09 1.36 0.47
N ALA A 90 -20.78 0.85 1.50
CA ALA A 90 -21.49 1.67 2.46
C ALA A 90 -20.57 2.59 3.28
N ARG A 91 -19.37 2.12 3.65
CA ARG A 91 -18.39 2.93 4.40
C ARG A 91 -17.86 4.06 3.52
N ALA A 92 -17.56 3.76 2.26
CA ALA A 92 -17.15 4.77 1.28
C ALA A 92 -18.25 5.82 1.03
N ILE A 93 -19.52 5.41 0.87
CA ILE A 93 -20.66 6.34 0.72
C ILE A 93 -20.73 7.29 1.92
N ASN A 94 -20.74 6.76 3.14
CA ASN A 94 -20.86 7.57 4.35
C ASN A 94 -19.72 8.60 4.45
N SER A 95 -18.49 8.17 4.16
CA SER A 95 -17.31 9.05 4.17
C SER A 95 -17.34 10.09 3.06
N LEU A 96 -17.79 9.75 1.85
CA LEU A 96 -17.94 10.70 0.75
C LEU A 96 -19.04 11.72 1.01
N VAL A 97 -20.14 11.32 1.65
CA VAL A 97 -21.21 12.24 2.11
C VAL A 97 -20.65 13.23 3.15
N ALA A 98 -19.94 12.73 4.16
CA ALA A 98 -19.31 13.59 5.16
C ALA A 98 -18.27 14.54 4.55
N LEU A 99 -17.44 14.03 3.63
CA LEU A 99 -16.45 14.82 2.89
C LEU A 99 -17.11 15.90 2.04
N HIS A 100 -18.19 15.57 1.31
CA HIS A 100 -18.94 16.53 0.51
C HIS A 100 -19.50 17.67 1.38
N GLY A 101 -20.06 17.34 2.55
CA GLY A 101 -20.61 18.34 3.49
C GLY A 101 -19.59 19.34 4.03
N VAL A 102 -18.29 19.02 4.00
CA VAL A 102 -17.20 19.92 4.39
C VAL A 102 -16.42 20.51 3.23
N THR A 103 -16.70 20.09 1.98
CA THR A 103 -15.96 20.54 0.80
C THR A 103 -16.52 21.88 0.30
N PRO A 104 -15.70 22.95 0.23
CA PRO A 104 -16.11 24.23 -0.33
C PRO A 104 -16.64 24.09 -1.77
N PRO A 105 -17.68 24.84 -2.19
CA PRO A 105 -18.31 24.70 -3.51
C PRO A 105 -17.34 24.76 -4.70
N GLU A 106 -16.27 25.55 -4.60
CA GLU A 106 -15.22 25.69 -5.61
C GLU A 106 -14.28 24.47 -5.72
N LEU A 107 -14.29 23.57 -4.73
CA LEU A 107 -13.50 22.33 -4.71
C LEU A 107 -14.36 21.07 -4.96
N GLN A 108 -15.67 21.22 -5.14
CA GLN A 108 -16.59 20.12 -5.39
C GLN A 108 -16.50 19.63 -6.84
N GLU A 109 -16.57 18.31 -7.02
CA GLU A 109 -16.64 17.69 -8.34
C GLU A 109 -18.10 17.68 -8.83
N LYS A 110 -18.34 18.14 -10.06
CA LYS A 110 -19.70 18.35 -10.60
C LYS A 110 -20.06 17.38 -11.72
N SER A 111 -19.10 16.61 -12.19
CA SER A 111 -19.25 15.67 -13.30
C SER A 111 -18.55 14.35 -13.00
N ILE A 112 -18.97 13.29 -13.69
CA ILE A 112 -18.31 11.99 -13.62
C ILE A 112 -16.90 12.15 -14.23
N VAL A 113 -15.87 11.76 -13.48
CA VAL A 113 -14.47 11.83 -13.94
C VAL A 113 -14.07 10.62 -14.78
N ARG A 114 -14.65 9.46 -14.50
CA ARG A 114 -14.40 8.21 -15.25
C ARG A 114 -15.02 8.30 -16.64
N ASP A 115 -14.35 7.74 -17.64
CA ASP A 115 -14.92 7.58 -18.97
C ASP A 115 -15.99 6.47 -18.95
N THR A 116 -17.27 6.87 -19.06
CA THR A 116 -18.41 5.97 -19.02
C THR A 116 -18.72 5.29 -20.36
N ASN A 117 -17.99 5.63 -21.43
CA ASN A 117 -18.20 5.08 -22.77
C ASN A 117 -17.17 4.03 -23.16
N LYS A 118 -16.12 3.82 -22.34
CA LYS A 118 -15.07 2.85 -22.61
C LYS A 118 -15.63 1.43 -22.66
N HIS A 119 -15.29 0.69 -23.72
CA HIS A 119 -15.75 -0.69 -23.87
C HIS A 119 -15.12 -1.61 -22.81
N LEU A 120 -15.86 -2.64 -22.39
CA LEU A 120 -15.46 -3.52 -21.29
C LEU A 120 -14.14 -4.27 -21.56
N ASN A 121 -13.86 -4.61 -22.83
CA ASN A 121 -12.59 -5.20 -23.25
C ASN A 121 -11.41 -4.22 -23.08
N GLU A 122 -11.60 -2.94 -23.39
CA GLU A 122 -10.57 -1.91 -23.20
C GLU A 122 -10.30 -1.67 -21.71
N VAL A 123 -11.35 -1.68 -20.90
CA VAL A 123 -11.26 -1.64 -19.43
C VAL A 123 -10.47 -2.84 -18.91
N ALA A 124 -10.80 -4.06 -19.34
CA ALA A 124 -10.11 -5.28 -18.94
C ALA A 124 -8.62 -5.24 -19.33
N ASN A 125 -8.31 -4.86 -20.58
CA ASN A 125 -6.94 -4.75 -21.07
C ASN A 125 -6.13 -3.69 -20.30
N HIS A 126 -6.75 -2.57 -19.94
CA HIS A 126 -6.11 -1.56 -19.11
C HIS A 126 -5.86 -2.09 -17.69
N GLY A 127 -6.85 -2.73 -17.10
CA GLY A 127 -6.75 -3.32 -15.76
C GLY A 127 -5.67 -4.39 -15.68
N GLU A 128 -5.55 -5.26 -16.68
CA GLU A 128 -4.48 -6.25 -16.76
C GLU A 128 -3.09 -5.58 -16.79
N ARG A 129 -2.90 -4.50 -17.57
CA ARG A 129 -1.63 -3.76 -17.58
C ARG A 129 -1.31 -3.15 -16.23
N LEU A 130 -2.31 -2.56 -15.56
CA LEU A 130 -2.11 -2.00 -14.23
C LEU A 130 -1.78 -3.10 -13.20
N PHE A 131 -2.47 -4.24 -13.27
CA PHE A 131 -2.21 -5.40 -12.44
C PHE A 131 -0.78 -5.91 -12.63
N GLN A 132 -0.35 -6.10 -13.88
CA GLN A 132 1.01 -6.51 -14.22
C GLN A 132 2.05 -5.50 -13.69
N ALA A 133 1.80 -4.20 -13.84
CA ALA A 133 2.70 -3.18 -13.35
C ALA A 133 2.79 -3.16 -11.81
N MET A 134 1.66 -3.35 -11.11
CA MET A 134 1.64 -3.39 -9.65
C MET A 134 2.34 -4.63 -9.09
N TYR A 135 2.06 -5.83 -9.62
CA TYR A 135 2.61 -7.08 -9.09
C TYR A 135 3.98 -7.47 -9.67
N GLY A 136 4.41 -6.83 -10.75
CA GLY A 136 5.68 -7.10 -11.43
C GLY A 136 5.85 -8.58 -11.75
N ASN A 137 7.01 -9.14 -11.39
CA ASN A 137 7.36 -10.55 -11.64
C ASN A 137 6.38 -11.56 -10.99
N ASN A 138 5.61 -11.14 -9.98
CA ASN A 138 4.67 -12.03 -9.31
C ASN A 138 3.26 -12.00 -9.92
N ALA A 139 2.99 -11.14 -10.92
CA ALA A 139 1.67 -10.97 -11.50
C ALA A 139 1.07 -12.29 -12.01
N ALA A 140 1.84 -13.08 -12.76
CA ALA A 140 1.37 -14.36 -13.31
C ALA A 140 0.97 -15.36 -12.22
N ASN A 141 1.71 -15.40 -11.11
CA ASN A 141 1.41 -16.29 -9.98
C ASN A 141 0.13 -15.88 -9.26
N VAL A 142 -0.05 -14.56 -9.03
CA VAL A 142 -1.26 -14.04 -8.38
C VAL A 142 -2.46 -14.25 -9.30
N GLN A 143 -2.35 -13.97 -10.60
CA GLN A 143 -3.43 -14.22 -11.56
C GLN A 143 -3.82 -15.70 -11.58
N THR A 144 -2.83 -16.60 -11.68
CA THR A 144 -3.06 -18.05 -11.66
C THR A 144 -3.78 -18.47 -10.37
N LEU A 145 -3.40 -17.91 -9.23
CA LEU A 145 -4.09 -18.16 -7.96
C LEU A 145 -5.56 -17.73 -8.04
N LEU A 146 -5.83 -16.50 -8.50
CA LEU A 146 -7.18 -15.94 -8.59
C LEU A 146 -8.07 -16.73 -9.55
N ASP A 147 -7.56 -17.06 -10.73
CA ASP A 147 -8.28 -17.86 -11.73
C ASP A 147 -8.58 -19.27 -11.22
N LYS A 148 -7.63 -19.87 -10.50
CA LYS A 148 -7.78 -21.22 -9.95
C LYS A 148 -8.80 -21.30 -8.82
N VAL A 149 -8.84 -20.30 -7.92
CA VAL A 149 -9.82 -20.32 -6.82
C VAL A 149 -11.24 -20.08 -7.32
N TYR A 150 -11.40 -19.20 -8.31
CA TYR A 150 -12.66 -18.95 -9.01
C TYR A 150 -12.39 -18.08 -10.25
N PRO A 151 -12.62 -18.54 -11.49
CA PRO A 151 -12.31 -17.74 -12.69
C PRO A 151 -12.95 -16.34 -12.71
N ASP A 152 -14.16 -16.18 -12.18
CA ASP A 152 -14.77 -14.84 -12.08
C ASP A 152 -13.99 -13.94 -11.12
N MET A 153 -13.32 -14.47 -10.09
CA MET A 153 -12.44 -13.67 -9.21
C MET A 153 -11.26 -13.09 -10.00
N GLY A 154 -10.66 -13.88 -10.90
CA GLY A 154 -9.60 -13.40 -11.78
C GLY A 154 -10.10 -12.33 -12.76
N TRP A 155 -11.23 -12.58 -13.43
CA TRP A 155 -11.85 -11.60 -14.33
C TRP A 155 -12.30 -10.33 -13.60
N PHE A 156 -12.95 -10.47 -12.44
CA PHE A 156 -13.44 -9.38 -11.61
C PHE A 156 -12.28 -8.52 -11.09
N SER A 157 -11.17 -9.16 -10.70
CA SER A 157 -9.96 -8.44 -10.29
C SER A 157 -9.47 -7.54 -11.42
N ASN A 158 -9.16 -8.11 -12.60
CA ASN A 158 -8.62 -7.33 -13.71
C ASN A 158 -9.61 -6.27 -14.21
N THR A 159 -10.86 -6.63 -14.43
CA THR A 159 -11.83 -5.74 -15.07
C THR A 159 -12.40 -4.74 -14.08
N VAL A 160 -12.99 -5.20 -12.97
CA VAL A 160 -13.70 -4.34 -12.02
C VAL A 160 -12.73 -3.67 -11.04
N GLY A 161 -11.78 -4.44 -10.50
CA GLY A 161 -10.76 -3.92 -9.59
C GLY A 161 -9.78 -2.99 -10.31
N TYR A 162 -8.89 -3.55 -11.11
CA TYR A 162 -7.80 -2.79 -11.72
C TYR A 162 -8.25 -1.93 -12.91
N GLY A 163 -9.25 -2.37 -13.68
CA GLY A 163 -9.75 -1.62 -14.84
C GLY A 163 -10.64 -0.44 -14.46
N ILE A 164 -11.75 -0.70 -13.74
CA ILE A 164 -12.76 0.33 -13.41
C ILE A 164 -12.40 1.11 -12.15
N THR A 165 -11.97 0.41 -11.10
CA THR A 165 -11.81 1.04 -9.78
C THR A 165 -10.48 1.77 -9.69
N TYR A 166 -9.36 1.05 -9.81
CA TYR A 166 -8.01 1.59 -9.58
C TYR A 166 -7.39 2.27 -10.80
N GLY A 167 -7.68 1.79 -12.01
CA GLY A 167 -7.23 2.35 -13.28
C GLY A 167 -8.29 3.17 -14.03
N GLY A 168 -9.43 3.45 -13.39
CA GLY A 168 -10.52 4.19 -14.03
C GLY A 168 -10.24 5.68 -14.23
N THR A 169 -9.24 6.22 -13.52
CA THR A 169 -8.80 7.63 -13.60
C THR A 169 -7.30 7.73 -13.35
N ASP A 170 -6.69 8.86 -13.73
CA ASP A 170 -5.28 9.19 -13.44
C ASP A 170 -5.13 10.12 -12.23
N ILE A 171 -6.15 10.22 -11.34
CA ILE A 171 -6.10 11.11 -10.17
C ILE A 171 -5.04 10.65 -9.17
N LEU A 172 -4.94 9.35 -8.94
CA LEU A 172 -3.95 8.73 -8.07
C LEU A 172 -2.87 8.07 -8.92
N THR A 173 -1.62 8.24 -8.51
CA THR A 173 -0.53 7.45 -9.10
C THR A 173 -0.67 5.98 -8.72
N GLN A 174 0.06 5.10 -9.41
CA GLN A 174 0.09 3.68 -9.07
C GLN A 174 0.51 3.42 -7.61
N SER A 175 1.51 4.15 -7.11
CA SER A 175 1.95 4.04 -5.72
C SER A 175 0.88 4.53 -4.74
N GLU A 176 0.20 5.63 -5.05
CA GLU A 176 -0.92 6.14 -4.24
C GLU A 176 -2.09 5.15 -4.20
N SER A 177 -2.50 4.57 -5.33
CA SER A 177 -3.52 3.52 -5.36
C SER A 177 -3.08 2.29 -4.55
N SER A 178 -1.80 1.91 -4.60
CA SER A 178 -1.27 0.82 -3.77
C SER A 178 -1.31 1.15 -2.28
N PHE A 179 -1.04 2.40 -1.89
CA PHE A 179 -1.21 2.86 -0.51
C PHE A 179 -2.66 2.77 -0.06
N VAL A 180 -3.61 3.26 -0.86
CA VAL A 180 -5.05 3.18 -0.58
C VAL A 180 -5.49 1.74 -0.34
N ILE A 181 -5.05 0.82 -1.21
CA ILE A 181 -5.38 -0.60 -1.09
C ILE A 181 -4.76 -1.21 0.18
N ALA A 182 -3.46 -0.96 0.42
CA ALA A 182 -2.77 -1.45 1.62
C ALA A 182 -3.45 -0.95 2.90
N THR A 183 -3.79 0.34 2.96
CA THR A 183 -4.49 0.95 4.10
C THR A 183 -5.85 0.31 4.35
N ALA A 184 -6.65 0.10 3.30
CA ALA A 184 -7.96 -0.56 3.43
C ALA A 184 -7.80 -1.99 3.97
N ASN A 185 -6.84 -2.75 3.43
CA ASN A 185 -6.52 -4.11 3.88
C ASN A 185 -6.01 -4.17 5.32
N ILE A 186 -5.24 -3.16 5.77
CA ILE A 186 -4.83 -3.04 7.19
C ILE A 186 -6.07 -2.86 8.06
N CYS A 187 -6.99 -1.96 7.71
CA CYS A 187 -8.20 -1.72 8.50
C CYS A 187 -9.20 -2.88 8.48
N MET A 188 -9.10 -3.76 7.48
CA MET A 188 -9.95 -4.94 7.29
C MET A 188 -9.32 -6.25 7.78
N ASP A 189 -8.08 -6.20 8.31
CA ASP A 189 -7.35 -7.35 8.81
C ASP A 189 -7.14 -8.49 7.79
N THR A 190 -6.56 -8.15 6.63
CA THR A 190 -6.30 -9.11 5.54
C THR A 190 -4.81 -9.24 5.24
N PRO A 191 -4.02 -9.96 6.06
CA PRO A 191 -2.55 -9.94 6.05
C PRO A 191 -1.91 -10.27 4.70
N ARG A 192 -2.42 -11.27 3.98
CA ARG A 192 -1.90 -11.61 2.65
C ARG A 192 -1.94 -10.41 1.68
N GLN A 193 -3.07 -9.72 1.62
CA GLN A 193 -3.23 -8.56 0.75
C GLN A 193 -2.46 -7.34 1.27
N ILE A 194 -2.32 -7.17 2.59
CA ILE A 194 -1.45 -6.14 3.18
C ILE A 194 -0.02 -6.30 2.65
N ALA A 195 0.56 -7.50 2.77
CA ALA A 195 1.91 -7.78 2.31
C ALA A 195 2.07 -7.53 0.80
N TRP A 196 1.11 -7.98 -0.01
CA TRP A 196 1.13 -7.74 -1.46
C TRP A 196 1.14 -6.26 -1.81
N HIS A 197 0.24 -5.46 -1.24
CA HIS A 197 0.07 -4.08 -1.67
C HIS A 197 1.12 -3.11 -1.11
N LEU A 198 1.70 -3.42 0.06
CA LEU A 198 2.91 -2.73 0.52
C LEU A 198 4.09 -2.99 -0.43
N ALA A 199 4.23 -4.21 -0.96
CA ALA A 199 5.25 -4.52 -1.97
C ALA A 199 4.95 -3.86 -3.33
N ASN A 200 3.70 -3.90 -3.79
CA ASN A 200 3.28 -3.32 -5.07
C ASN A 200 3.52 -1.81 -5.15
N ALA A 201 3.34 -1.09 -4.03
CA ALA A 201 3.65 0.33 -3.98
C ALA A 201 5.09 0.65 -4.41
N ARG A 202 6.03 -0.26 -4.11
CA ARG A 202 7.45 -0.12 -4.47
C ARG A 202 7.71 -0.36 -5.95
N ASN A 203 6.94 -1.24 -6.59
CA ASN A 203 6.96 -1.38 -8.06
C ASN A 203 6.48 -0.10 -8.75
N GLY A 204 5.59 0.65 -8.09
CA GLY A 204 5.16 2.01 -8.50
C GLY A 204 6.10 3.14 -8.12
N GLY A 205 7.31 2.85 -7.61
CA GLY A 205 8.33 3.84 -7.28
C GLY A 205 8.32 4.35 -5.83
N ALA A 206 7.46 3.83 -4.96
CA ALA A 206 7.50 4.19 -3.54
C ALA A 206 8.79 3.71 -2.86
N THR A 207 9.34 4.54 -1.99
CA THR A 207 10.47 4.17 -1.14
C THR A 207 10.03 3.25 0.00
N LEU A 208 10.98 2.53 0.59
CA LEU A 208 10.71 1.70 1.77
C LEU A 208 10.17 2.52 2.96
N GLU A 209 10.70 3.73 3.14
CA GLU A 209 10.29 4.60 4.24
C GLU A 209 8.87 5.14 4.04
N GLU A 210 8.46 5.39 2.79
CA GLU A 210 7.07 5.71 2.49
C GLU A 210 6.14 4.54 2.79
N THR A 211 6.49 3.31 2.40
CA THR A 211 5.62 2.16 2.69
C THR A 211 5.51 1.89 4.20
N LYS A 212 6.58 2.11 4.96
CA LYS A 212 6.56 2.03 6.43
C LYS A 212 5.65 3.10 7.03
N ALA A 213 5.77 4.34 6.55
CA ALA A 213 4.92 5.44 7.00
C ALA A 213 3.44 5.15 6.73
N VAL A 214 3.10 4.65 5.53
CA VAL A 214 1.73 4.26 5.18
C VAL A 214 1.19 3.18 6.11
N ARG A 215 1.98 2.13 6.35
CA ARG A 215 1.60 1.06 7.29
C ARG A 215 1.35 1.61 8.69
N GLN A 216 2.29 2.40 9.22
CA GLN A 216 2.19 2.95 10.56
C GLN A 216 0.99 3.91 10.70
N ILE A 217 0.76 4.79 9.73
CA ILE A 217 -0.40 5.69 9.74
C ILE A 217 -1.70 4.88 9.77
N ALA A 218 -1.81 3.86 8.91
CA ALA A 218 -3.00 3.01 8.85
C ALA A 218 -3.26 2.29 10.17
N MET A 219 -2.21 1.73 10.79
CA MET A 219 -2.30 1.05 12.08
C MET A 219 -2.69 2.01 13.22
N GLU A 220 -2.07 3.18 13.32
CA GLU A 220 -2.40 4.14 14.38
C GLU A 220 -3.86 4.62 14.28
N VAL A 221 -4.34 4.89 13.07
CA VAL A 221 -5.75 5.28 12.83
C VAL A 221 -6.72 4.14 13.10
N ALA A 222 -6.42 2.93 12.62
CA ALA A 222 -7.27 1.76 12.81
C ALA A 222 -7.41 1.42 14.30
N SER A 223 -6.29 1.41 15.04
CA SER A 223 -6.29 1.19 16.50
C SER A 223 -7.08 2.28 17.23
N THR A 224 -6.85 3.55 16.91
CA THR A 224 -7.64 4.68 17.46
C THR A 224 -9.14 4.56 17.14
N SER A 225 -9.48 3.92 16.03
CA SER A 225 -10.86 3.68 15.61
C SER A 225 -11.51 2.45 16.24
N GLY A 226 -10.74 1.66 17.00
CA GLY A 226 -11.18 0.44 17.69
C GLY A 226 -11.04 -0.85 16.87
N VAL A 227 -10.28 -0.83 15.77
CA VAL A 227 -9.94 -2.06 15.03
C VAL A 227 -9.02 -2.92 15.90
N GLN A 228 -9.26 -4.22 15.91
CA GLN A 228 -8.42 -5.23 16.56
C GLN A 228 -8.05 -6.26 15.49
N TRP A 229 -6.76 -6.49 15.31
CA TRP A 229 -6.25 -7.50 14.37
C TRP A 229 -6.17 -8.87 15.06
N THR A 230 -6.49 -9.94 14.34
CA THR A 230 -6.33 -11.31 14.81
C THR A 230 -4.90 -11.80 14.69
N ASP A 231 -4.19 -11.33 13.65
CA ASP A 231 -2.80 -11.67 13.37
C ASP A 231 -1.90 -10.42 13.38
N GLU A 232 -0.59 -10.63 13.31
CA GLU A 232 0.36 -9.53 13.12
C GLU A 232 0.13 -8.84 11.77
N VAL A 233 0.07 -7.51 11.77
CA VAL A 233 0.02 -6.72 10.54
C VAL A 233 1.37 -6.84 9.83
N PRO A 234 1.45 -7.40 8.60
CA PRO A 234 2.73 -7.67 7.96
C PRO A 234 3.62 -6.44 7.82
N GLU A 235 4.91 -6.60 8.09
CA GLU A 235 5.92 -5.57 7.90
C GLU A 235 6.23 -5.34 6.41
N THR A 236 6.79 -4.17 6.12
CA THR A 236 7.32 -3.87 4.78
C THR A 236 8.66 -4.59 4.61
N CYS A 237 8.69 -5.76 4.00
CA CYS A 237 9.97 -6.45 3.79
C CYS A 237 10.83 -5.70 2.75
N ARG A 238 12.16 -5.72 2.96
CA ARG A 238 13.12 -5.26 1.96
C ARG A 238 12.95 -6.13 0.70
N ILE A 239 12.94 -5.51 -0.48
CA ILE A 239 13.19 -6.26 -1.71
C ILE A 239 14.66 -6.64 -1.58
N LEU A 240 14.95 -7.84 -1.09
CA LEU A 240 16.22 -8.45 -1.37
C LEU A 240 16.22 -8.65 -2.88
N ALA A 241 17.09 -7.92 -3.58
CA ALA A 241 17.41 -8.25 -4.96
C ALA A 241 17.83 -9.72 -4.93
N ARG A 242 16.93 -10.63 -5.32
CA ARG A 242 17.30 -12.00 -5.60
C ARG A 242 18.25 -11.89 -6.79
N LEU A 243 19.56 -11.93 -6.53
CA LEU A 243 20.51 -12.43 -7.51
C LEU A 243 20.00 -13.83 -7.85
N SER A 244 19.39 -13.94 -9.02
CA SER A 244 18.84 -15.18 -9.55
C SER A 244 19.96 -16.22 -9.62
N VAL A 245 19.88 -17.24 -8.77
CA VAL A 245 20.77 -18.43 -8.79
C VAL A 245 20.53 -19.28 -10.05
N GLU A 246 19.52 -18.97 -10.85
CA GLU A 246 19.16 -19.74 -12.05
C GLU A 246 20.17 -19.64 -13.21
N HIS A 247 21.22 -18.83 -13.11
CA HIS A 247 22.27 -18.79 -14.14
C HIS A 247 23.45 -19.76 -13.91
N ILE A 248 23.44 -20.54 -12.82
CA ILE A 248 24.52 -21.53 -12.54
C ILE A 248 24.17 -22.93 -13.03
N PHE A 249 22.89 -23.24 -13.29
CA PHE A 249 22.47 -24.60 -13.68
C PHE A 249 22.28 -24.84 -15.19
N SER A 250 22.54 -23.87 -16.07
CA SER A 250 22.35 -24.05 -17.52
C SER A 250 23.60 -24.52 -18.29
N ASN A 251 24.78 -24.54 -17.67
CA ASN A 251 25.98 -25.06 -18.32
C ASN A 251 26.44 -26.35 -17.64
N GLY A 252 26.01 -27.47 -18.23
CA GLY A 252 26.34 -28.81 -17.79
C GLY A 252 27.85 -29.02 -17.66
N VAL A 253 28.33 -29.06 -16.42
CA VAL A 253 29.62 -29.63 -16.07
C VAL A 253 29.37 -30.67 -14.99
N SER A 254 29.44 -31.94 -15.40
CA SER A 254 29.42 -33.09 -14.52
C SER A 254 30.74 -33.14 -13.73
N ALA A 255 30.70 -32.74 -12.46
CA ALA A 255 31.74 -33.06 -11.49
C ALA A 255 31.08 -33.43 -10.15
N PRO A 256 31.57 -34.45 -9.44
CA PRO A 256 30.95 -34.89 -8.20
C PRO A 256 31.30 -33.91 -7.07
N LEU A 257 30.33 -33.12 -6.63
CA LEU A 257 30.49 -32.26 -5.45
C LEU A 257 30.41 -33.13 -4.19
N SER A 258 31.35 -32.89 -3.27
CA SER A 258 31.42 -33.58 -1.98
C SER A 258 30.24 -33.16 -1.08
N LYS A 259 29.87 -34.06 -0.15
CA LYS A 259 28.73 -33.91 0.78
C LYS A 259 28.74 -32.64 1.65
N THR A 260 29.83 -31.89 1.67
CA THR A 260 29.96 -30.64 2.43
C THR A 260 29.22 -29.47 1.78
N PHE A 261 28.97 -29.49 0.46
CA PHE A 261 28.33 -28.37 -0.26
C PHE A 261 26.80 -28.33 -0.15
N GLN A 262 26.18 -29.40 0.35
CA GLN A 262 24.72 -29.54 0.40
C GLN A 262 24.12 -28.98 1.70
N VAL A 263 24.95 -28.67 2.71
CA VAL A 263 24.51 -28.13 4.00
C VAL A 263 24.43 -26.59 3.97
N ASP A 264 25.31 -25.91 3.21
CA ASP A 264 25.30 -24.44 3.09
C ASP A 264 24.07 -23.90 2.33
N MET A 265 23.47 -24.71 1.46
CA MET A 265 22.31 -24.27 0.66
C MET A 265 21.00 -24.28 1.45
N CYS A 266 20.86 -25.16 2.45
CA CYS A 266 19.71 -25.14 3.37
C CYS A 266 19.78 -23.97 4.35
N LEU A 267 20.99 -23.53 4.72
CA LEU A 267 21.15 -22.39 5.63
C LEU A 267 20.68 -21.07 4.98
N LEU A 268 20.93 -20.89 3.68
CA LEU A 268 20.51 -19.71 2.93
C LEU A 268 18.98 -19.60 2.73
N VAL A 269 18.27 -20.73 2.66
CA VAL A 269 16.80 -20.73 2.56
C VAL A 269 16.16 -20.38 3.90
N ILE A 270 16.74 -20.83 5.02
CA ILE A 270 16.26 -20.53 6.37
C ILE A 270 16.57 -19.07 6.76
N ILE A 271 17.70 -18.51 6.33
CA ILE A 271 18.05 -17.10 6.59
C ILE A 271 17.06 -16.13 5.91
N GLY A 272 16.44 -16.52 4.79
CA GLY A 272 15.46 -15.73 4.05
C GLY A 272 14.09 -15.60 4.72
N GLU A 273 13.64 -16.61 5.48
CA GLU A 273 12.35 -16.56 6.20
C GLU A 273 12.47 -15.89 7.58
N ILE A 274 13.66 -15.87 8.19
CA ILE A 274 13.87 -15.33 9.54
C ILE A 274 14.09 -13.79 9.55
N HIS A 275 14.44 -13.17 8.42
CA HIS A 275 14.88 -11.76 8.39
C HIS A 275 13.78 -10.68 8.34
N CYS A 276 12.49 -11.03 8.47
CA CYS A 276 11.44 -10.03 8.66
C CYS A 276 11.04 -9.82 10.15
N SER A 277 11.78 -10.41 11.13
CA SER A 277 11.36 -10.41 12.55
C SER A 277 12.33 -9.89 13.62
N ARG A 278 13.57 -9.46 13.36
CA ARG A 278 14.46 -8.90 14.41
C ARG A 278 15.44 -7.84 13.88
N GLU A 279 15.62 -6.75 14.62
CA GLU A 279 16.76 -5.83 14.44
C GLU A 279 18.09 -6.57 14.71
N PRO A 280 19.19 -6.26 14.00
CA PRO A 280 20.45 -6.96 14.19
C PRO A 280 21.14 -6.51 15.50
N PRO A 281 21.73 -7.45 16.28
CA PRO A 281 22.57 -7.07 17.40
C PRO A 281 23.88 -6.44 16.90
N SER A 282 24.36 -5.45 17.64
CA SER A 282 25.58 -4.69 17.35
C SER A 282 26.84 -5.45 17.80
N SER A 283 27.20 -6.55 17.13
CA SER A 283 28.56 -7.10 17.07
C SER A 283 28.56 -8.45 16.34
N LEU A 284 29.39 -8.57 15.30
CA LEU A 284 29.43 -9.72 14.38
C LEU A 284 30.69 -10.60 14.59
N GLU A 285 31.16 -10.77 15.83
CA GLU A 285 32.46 -11.47 16.06
C GLU A 285 32.47 -12.62 17.07
N GLU A 286 31.39 -12.97 17.79
CA GLU A 286 31.49 -14.01 18.86
C GLU A 286 30.81 -15.37 18.61
N GLU A 287 30.08 -15.58 17.50
CA GLU A 287 29.31 -16.83 17.32
C GLU A 287 29.88 -17.81 16.27
N LEU A 288 31.20 -17.80 16.06
CA LEU A 288 31.89 -18.75 15.17
C LEU A 288 32.76 -19.81 15.90
N VAL A 289 32.73 -19.88 17.23
CA VAL A 289 33.62 -20.77 18.01
C VAL A 289 32.91 -21.94 18.72
N SER A 290 31.57 -22.05 18.67
CA SER A 290 30.86 -23.05 19.52
C SER A 290 30.32 -24.31 18.80
N VAL A 291 30.62 -24.55 17.53
CA VAL A 291 30.09 -25.74 16.81
C VAL A 291 31.22 -26.52 16.13
N THR A 292 32.19 -26.98 16.91
CA THR A 292 33.18 -27.99 16.48
C THR A 292 33.37 -29.15 17.47
N ASP A 293 32.59 -29.21 18.55
CA ASP A 293 32.65 -30.33 19.50
C ASP A 293 31.31 -31.06 19.53
N HIS A 294 31.14 -32.04 18.63
CA HIS A 294 30.36 -33.28 18.80
C HIS A 294 30.10 -33.97 17.45
N ILE A 295 31.16 -34.48 16.82
CA ILE A 295 31.06 -35.64 15.92
C ILE A 295 32.32 -36.50 16.12
N TYR A 296 32.19 -37.53 16.95
CA TYR A 296 32.86 -38.83 16.78
C TYR A 296 31.76 -39.87 16.60
#